data_AF-A0A2H9SUS9-F1
#
_entry.id   AF-A0A2H9SUS9-F1
#
_cell.length_a   1.000
_cell.length_b   1.000
_cell.length_c   1.000
_cell.angle_alpha   90.00
_cell.angle_beta   90.00
_cell.angle_gamma   90.00
#
_symmetry.space_group_name_H-M   'P 1'
#
loop_
_entity.id
_entity.type
_entity.pdbx_description
1 polymer ?
#
loop_
_entity_poly.entity_id
_entity_poly.type
_entity_poly.pdbx_seq_one_letter_code
_entity_poly.pdbx_strand_id
1 'polypeptide(L)'
;MEPVLFLRQGKNKRVRSRQVNDLTPIITSGQFLANQKRQDLLDKLRQYSCLESARYDSVCSSLIKQLVHYAQQLPESVNSYYAQAGGLVDFALHRTEAALSLFQEFIIADQQKSLSEEQSLWQYALFSAALLQGIGKLFIDYRVHLFDEKGQPLKQWNPLLDSLVATGSYYDYEFLKESDIELRRRLNLLLAQKLMPPSGFSWIAANPQVLTVWLALLNEDLKGAGTLGALLIRAQALAISRYFAEFIARSGMGRGSVLGRTGTFSGGLPEHVNDKEQAIGIELVQWLMSALEKGLIVINKAPLLMVPGGFVMCPEIYQLFVREHPEYKNWQAIQKAFLSLGLHRVYAESPSAQSSNQDSLNRIVFTEYALALPASVKVYQANTDSVQTCSALELIHSMQEHSSIIAQGQWAAAPLHQLTVTGQWQIASSKPSVAPGALYRG
;
A
#
# COMPACT_ATOMS: atom_id res chain seq x y z
N MET A 1 -23.25 -18.27 42.66
CA MET A 1 -22.79 -17.22 41.73
C MET A 1 -21.29 -17.12 41.88
N GLU A 2 -20.55 -17.81 41.04
CA GLU A 2 -19.09 -17.69 41.02
C GLU A 2 -18.70 -16.36 40.37
N PRO A 3 -17.76 -15.60 40.95
CA PRO A 3 -17.26 -14.40 40.31
C PRO A 3 -16.39 -14.79 39.11
N VAL A 4 -16.78 -14.30 37.93
CA VAL A 4 -16.01 -14.39 36.70
C VAL A 4 -14.66 -13.71 36.93
N LEU A 5 -13.61 -14.53 37.04
CA LEU A 5 -12.22 -14.07 37.08
C LEU A 5 -11.84 -13.55 35.69
N PHE A 6 -11.93 -12.23 35.51
CA PHE A 6 -11.35 -11.57 34.34
C PHE A 6 -9.83 -11.76 34.36
N LEU A 7 -9.33 -12.35 33.27
CA LEU A 7 -7.93 -12.61 33.02
C LEU A 7 -7.07 -11.37 33.30
N ARG A 8 -6.04 -11.62 34.10
CA ARG A 8 -5.04 -10.66 34.58
C ARG A 8 -4.35 -9.99 33.38
N GLN A 9 -4.62 -8.71 33.14
CA GLN A 9 -3.77 -7.88 32.29
C GLN A 9 -2.35 -7.93 32.87
N GLY A 10 -1.37 -8.23 32.01
CA GLY A 10 0.05 -8.18 32.37
C GLY A 10 0.38 -6.84 33.02
N LYS A 11 1.42 -6.80 33.88
CA LYS A 11 1.83 -5.60 34.64
C LYS A 11 2.10 -4.42 33.70
N ASN A 12 1.07 -3.67 33.33
CA ASN A 12 1.19 -2.44 32.56
C ASN A 12 1.86 -1.39 33.46
N LYS A 13 2.99 -0.84 33.00
CA LYS A 13 3.53 0.40 33.58
C LYS A 13 2.39 1.42 33.59
N ARG A 14 2.04 1.96 34.77
CA ARG A 14 1.03 3.02 34.86
C ARG A 14 1.46 4.20 34.00
N VAL A 15 0.64 4.52 32.99
CA VAL A 15 0.79 5.73 32.20
C VAL A 15 0.63 6.92 33.15
N ARG A 16 1.57 7.86 33.08
CA ARG A 16 1.57 9.06 33.93
C ARG A 16 0.88 10.20 33.20
N SER A 17 0.44 11.21 33.95
CA SER A 17 0.01 12.49 33.39
C SER A 17 1.13 13.09 32.53
N ARG A 18 0.76 13.71 31.41
CA ARG A 18 1.70 14.39 30.50
C ARG A 18 1.30 15.85 30.31
N GLN A 19 2.26 16.67 29.88
CA GLN A 19 1.92 18.02 29.43
C GLN A 19 1.14 17.90 28.11
N VAL A 20 0.08 18.69 27.96
CA VAL A 20 -0.79 18.64 26.79
C VAL A 20 -0.03 18.92 25.49
N ASN A 21 1.02 19.74 25.53
CA ASN A 21 1.88 20.04 24.39
C ASN A 21 2.64 18.82 23.84
N ASP A 22 2.80 17.77 24.64
CA ASP A 22 3.46 16.52 24.23
C ASP A 22 2.46 15.49 23.67
N LEU A 23 1.16 15.83 23.63
CA LEU A 23 0.09 14.95 23.19
C LEU A 23 -0.48 15.41 21.84
N THR A 24 -1.04 14.46 21.10
CA THR A 24 -1.71 14.75 19.83
C THR A 24 -3.18 15.05 20.09
N PRO A 25 -3.72 16.20 19.63
CA PRO A 25 -5.13 16.51 19.79
C PRO A 25 -5.99 15.60 18.91
N ILE A 26 -7.14 15.18 19.45
CA ILE A 26 -8.20 14.54 18.69
C ILE A 26 -8.97 15.62 17.94
N ILE A 27 -9.12 15.45 16.63
CA ILE A 27 -9.78 16.44 15.77
C ILE A 27 -10.95 15.84 15.01
N THR A 28 -11.88 16.71 14.60
CA THR A 28 -13.04 16.30 13.80
C THR A 28 -12.60 15.87 12.40
N SER A 29 -13.38 15.00 11.76
CA SER A 29 -13.12 14.60 10.37
C SER A 29 -13.14 15.78 9.39
N GLY A 30 -14.01 16.78 9.62
CA GLY A 30 -14.03 18.01 8.84
C GLY A 30 -12.72 18.79 8.93
N GLN A 31 -12.18 18.99 10.15
CA GLN A 31 -10.89 19.65 10.35
C GLN A 31 -9.73 18.86 9.74
N PHE A 32 -9.72 17.53 9.90
CA PHE A 32 -8.67 16.68 9.33
C PHE A 32 -8.64 16.76 7.80
N LEU A 33 -9.82 16.71 7.17
CA LEU A 33 -9.95 16.69 5.71
C LEU A 33 -9.88 18.08 5.07
N ALA A 34 -9.96 19.17 5.84
CA ALA A 34 -9.97 20.55 5.33
C ALA A 34 -8.68 20.97 4.59
N ASN A 35 -7.60 20.21 4.71
CA ASN A 35 -6.36 20.48 3.97
C ASN A 35 -6.60 20.43 2.44
N GLN A 36 -6.08 21.42 1.71
CA GLN A 36 -6.31 21.53 0.25
C GLN A 36 -5.90 20.28 -0.52
N LYS A 37 -4.73 19.67 -0.22
CA LYS A 37 -4.29 18.44 -0.91
C LYS A 37 -5.28 17.28 -0.70
N ARG A 38 -5.89 17.20 0.50
CA ARG A 38 -6.91 16.19 0.79
C ARG A 38 -8.20 16.51 0.06
N GLN A 39 -8.63 17.77 0.01
CA GLN A 39 -9.81 18.18 -0.77
C GLN A 39 -9.66 17.83 -2.26
N ASP A 40 -8.52 18.17 -2.87
CA ASP A 40 -8.24 17.84 -4.27
C ASP A 40 -8.31 16.32 -4.53
N LEU A 41 -7.83 15.52 -3.57
CA LEU A 41 -7.88 14.06 -3.64
C LEU A 41 -9.30 13.51 -3.45
N LEU A 42 -10.10 14.10 -2.56
CA LEU A 42 -11.50 13.73 -2.35
C LEU A 42 -12.33 14.04 -3.60
N ASP A 43 -12.06 15.14 -4.29
CA ASP A 43 -12.73 15.49 -5.55
C ASP A 43 -12.41 14.46 -6.65
N LYS A 44 -11.14 14.03 -6.77
CA LYS A 44 -10.76 12.93 -7.66
C LYS A 44 -11.45 11.62 -7.31
N LEU A 45 -11.50 11.26 -6.02
CA LEU A 45 -12.20 10.06 -5.56
C LEU A 45 -13.69 10.11 -5.91
N ARG A 46 -14.34 11.27 -5.75
CA ARG A 46 -15.73 11.48 -6.14
C ARG A 46 -15.91 11.33 -7.65
N GLN A 47 -15.08 11.98 -8.45
CA GLN A 47 -15.10 11.87 -9.90
C GLN A 47 -14.93 10.40 -10.36
N TYR A 48 -13.90 9.72 -9.85
CA TYR A 48 -13.63 8.34 -10.26
C TYR A 48 -14.67 7.35 -9.78
N SER A 49 -15.35 7.60 -8.65
CA SER A 49 -16.39 6.70 -8.15
C SER A 49 -17.59 6.54 -9.10
N CYS A 50 -17.80 7.49 -10.02
CA CYS A 50 -18.96 7.52 -10.92
C CYS A 50 -20.34 7.43 -10.22
N LEU A 51 -20.40 7.62 -8.90
CA LEU A 51 -21.65 7.55 -8.13
C LEU A 51 -22.35 8.92 -8.11
N GLU A 52 -23.67 8.89 -8.07
CA GLU A 52 -24.47 10.09 -7.78
C GLU A 52 -24.09 10.69 -6.42
N SER A 53 -24.15 12.03 -6.30
CA SER A 53 -23.66 12.74 -5.11
C SER A 53 -24.25 12.21 -3.80
N ALA A 54 -25.57 11.98 -3.76
CA ALA A 54 -26.24 11.49 -2.55
C ALA A 54 -25.76 10.08 -2.17
N ARG A 55 -25.53 9.21 -3.16
CA ARG A 55 -25.02 7.85 -2.94
C ARG A 55 -23.58 7.91 -2.48
N TYR A 56 -22.72 8.68 -3.16
CA TYR A 56 -21.33 8.90 -2.77
C TYR A 56 -21.22 9.38 -1.32
N ASP A 57 -22.05 10.34 -0.92
CA ASP A 57 -22.01 10.88 0.44
C ASP A 57 -22.45 9.85 1.50
N SER A 58 -23.44 9.03 1.17
CA SER A 58 -23.95 7.96 2.04
C SER A 58 -22.93 6.84 2.26
N VAL A 59 -22.17 6.43 1.23
CA VAL A 59 -21.28 5.27 1.30
C VAL A 59 -19.79 5.63 1.33
N CYS A 60 -19.29 6.46 0.40
CA CYS A 60 -17.88 6.78 0.28
C CYS A 60 -17.44 7.86 1.29
N SER A 61 -18.11 9.02 1.31
CA SER A 61 -17.78 10.11 2.25
C SER A 61 -17.95 9.67 3.69
N SER A 62 -19.01 8.91 3.97
CA SER A 62 -19.27 8.33 5.31
C SER A 62 -18.15 7.40 5.75
N LEU A 63 -17.72 6.48 4.87
CA LEU A 63 -16.61 5.57 5.19
C LEU A 63 -15.28 6.30 5.41
N ILE A 64 -14.96 7.31 4.60
CA ILE A 64 -13.75 8.12 4.78
C ILE A 64 -13.76 8.83 6.14
N LYS A 65 -14.88 9.45 6.52
CA LYS A 65 -15.02 10.08 7.85
C LYS A 65 -14.83 9.07 8.97
N GLN A 66 -15.35 7.86 8.80
CA GLN A 66 -15.22 6.78 9.78
C GLN A 66 -13.77 6.27 9.89
N LEU A 67 -13.04 6.18 8.78
CA LEU A 67 -11.59 5.92 8.80
C LEU A 67 -10.85 7.01 9.59
N VAL A 68 -11.14 8.29 9.34
CA VAL A 68 -10.51 9.41 10.07
C VAL A 68 -10.79 9.36 11.57
N HIS A 69 -11.99 8.96 11.99
CA HIS A 69 -12.32 8.78 13.41
C HIS A 69 -11.48 7.70 14.11
N TYR A 70 -10.99 6.71 13.35
CA TYR A 70 -10.16 5.63 13.86
C TYR A 70 -8.66 5.92 13.75
N ALA A 71 -8.24 6.53 12.64
CA ALA A 71 -6.83 6.71 12.31
C ALA A 71 -6.27 8.04 12.81
N GLN A 72 -7.07 9.11 12.88
CA GLN A 72 -6.65 10.45 13.29
C GLN A 72 -5.31 10.84 12.61
N GLN A 73 -4.35 11.37 13.37
CA GLN A 73 -3.02 11.76 12.88
C GLN A 73 -2.00 10.61 12.97
N LEU A 74 -2.42 9.35 13.08
CA LEU A 74 -1.46 8.24 13.10
C LEU A 74 -0.69 8.18 11.76
N PRO A 75 0.64 8.06 11.80
CA PRO A 75 1.47 7.82 10.61
C PRO A 75 1.19 6.42 10.04
N GLU A 76 1.60 6.12 8.80
CA GLU A 76 1.48 4.77 8.20
C GLU A 76 2.68 3.88 8.54
N SER A 77 3.86 4.49 8.67
CA SER A 77 5.11 3.80 8.95
C SER A 77 5.96 4.60 9.93
N VAL A 78 6.95 3.94 10.53
CA VAL A 78 7.85 4.59 11.50
C VAL A 78 8.74 5.62 10.80
N ASN A 79 9.43 5.19 9.73
CA ASN A 79 10.45 5.96 9.02
C ASN A 79 10.55 5.49 7.55
N SER A 80 9.43 5.41 6.84
CA SER A 80 9.41 5.05 5.42
C SER A 80 8.41 5.93 4.67
N TYR A 81 7.53 5.34 3.87
CA TYR A 81 6.45 6.06 3.21
C TYR A 81 5.36 6.47 4.20
N TYR A 82 4.82 7.68 4.02
CA TYR A 82 3.73 8.20 4.84
C TYR A 82 4.01 8.18 6.36
N ALA A 83 5.24 8.47 6.76
CA ALA A 83 5.66 8.51 8.18
C ALA A 83 5.25 9.80 8.92
N GLN A 84 4.69 10.77 8.20
CA GLN A 84 4.18 12.02 8.78
C GLN A 84 2.81 11.85 9.48
N ALA A 85 2.45 12.84 10.30
CA ALA A 85 1.13 12.92 10.94
C ALA A 85 -0.02 12.81 9.92
N GLY A 86 -0.95 11.89 10.18
CA GLY A 86 -2.09 11.58 9.30
C GLY A 86 -1.75 10.69 8.11
N GLY A 87 -0.51 10.20 8.04
CA GLY A 87 0.00 9.38 6.94
C GLY A 87 -0.82 8.11 6.68
N LEU A 88 -1.40 7.48 7.72
CA LEU A 88 -2.23 6.28 7.55
C LEU A 88 -3.47 6.56 6.70
N VAL A 89 -4.14 7.70 6.94
CA VAL A 89 -5.31 8.10 6.15
C VAL A 89 -4.89 8.54 4.75
N ASP A 90 -3.83 9.36 4.65
CA ASP A 90 -3.35 9.87 3.36
C ASP A 90 -2.94 8.74 2.42
N PHE A 91 -2.23 7.74 2.95
CA PHE A 91 -1.85 6.55 2.20
C PHE A 91 -3.08 5.78 1.69
N ALA A 92 -4.06 5.54 2.57
CA ALA A 92 -5.29 4.85 2.20
C ALA A 92 -6.06 5.60 1.10
N LEU A 93 -6.18 6.94 1.19
CA LEU A 93 -6.84 7.76 0.17
C LEU A 93 -6.10 7.72 -1.17
N HIS A 94 -4.77 7.85 -1.17
CA HIS A 94 -3.97 7.80 -2.41
C HIS A 94 -3.98 6.41 -3.06
N ARG A 95 -3.94 5.33 -2.26
CA ARG A 95 -4.08 3.96 -2.75
C ARG A 95 -5.45 3.75 -3.38
N THR A 96 -6.52 4.22 -2.73
CA THR A 96 -7.88 4.13 -3.28
C THR A 96 -8.02 4.92 -4.58
N GLU A 97 -7.48 6.14 -4.66
CA GLU A 97 -7.52 6.94 -5.89
C GLU A 97 -6.80 6.24 -7.04
N ALA A 98 -5.60 5.72 -6.80
CA ALA A 98 -4.85 4.99 -7.80
C ALA A 98 -5.57 3.70 -8.23
N ALA A 99 -6.22 3.01 -7.30
CA ALA A 99 -7.00 1.81 -7.61
C ALA A 99 -8.19 2.12 -8.51
N LEU A 100 -8.98 3.16 -8.19
CA LEU A 100 -10.11 3.55 -9.03
C LEU A 100 -9.66 4.02 -10.42
N SER A 101 -8.55 4.75 -10.49
CA SER A 101 -7.97 5.20 -11.76
C SER A 101 -7.58 4.01 -12.65
N LEU A 102 -6.86 3.02 -12.10
CA LEU A 102 -6.51 1.80 -12.84
C LEU A 102 -7.75 1.00 -13.24
N PHE A 103 -8.75 0.93 -12.37
CA PHE A 103 -9.95 0.13 -12.60
C PHE A 103 -10.73 0.58 -13.84
N GLN A 104 -10.65 1.86 -14.22
CA GLN A 104 -11.30 2.38 -15.43
C GLN A 104 -10.81 1.68 -16.72
N GLU A 105 -9.58 1.15 -16.74
CA GLU A 105 -9.03 0.41 -17.90
C GLU A 105 -9.58 -1.01 -18.01
N PHE A 106 -10.21 -1.51 -16.93
CA PHE A 106 -10.78 -2.86 -16.84
C PHE A 106 -12.30 -2.90 -17.02
N ILE A 107 -12.94 -1.75 -17.21
CA ILE A 107 -14.39 -1.67 -17.43
C ILE A 107 -14.67 -1.70 -18.93
N ILE A 108 -15.52 -2.64 -19.35
CA ILE A 108 -16.11 -2.62 -20.69
C ILE A 108 -17.35 -1.72 -20.62
N ALA A 109 -17.22 -0.51 -21.13
CA ALA A 109 -18.34 0.44 -21.23
C ALA A 109 -19.26 0.07 -22.40
N ASP A 110 -20.56 0.23 -22.22
CA ASP A 110 -21.48 0.26 -23.36
C ASP A 110 -21.43 1.65 -24.03
N GLN A 111 -22.24 1.89 -25.05
CA GLN A 111 -22.40 3.20 -25.70
C GLN A 111 -22.85 4.30 -24.72
N GLN A 112 -23.36 3.95 -23.53
CA GLN A 112 -23.70 4.88 -22.46
C GLN A 112 -22.47 5.23 -21.61
N LYS A 113 -22.32 6.53 -21.31
CA LYS A 113 -21.18 7.07 -20.53
C LYS A 113 -21.25 6.81 -19.02
N SER A 114 -22.17 5.99 -18.53
CA SER A 114 -22.35 5.69 -17.11
C SER A 114 -22.11 4.21 -16.81
N LEU A 115 -21.58 3.92 -15.63
CA LEU A 115 -21.41 2.54 -15.17
C LEU A 115 -22.77 1.90 -14.90
N SER A 116 -22.88 0.60 -15.15
CA SER A 116 -24.03 -0.17 -14.67
C SER A 116 -24.05 -0.26 -13.15
N GLU A 117 -25.18 -0.68 -12.58
CA GLU A 117 -25.29 -0.95 -11.14
C GLU A 117 -24.26 -1.99 -10.68
N GLU A 118 -24.03 -3.01 -11.50
CA GLU A 118 -23.11 -4.11 -11.20
C GLU A 118 -21.65 -3.67 -11.28
N GLN A 119 -21.31 -2.84 -12.25
CA GLN A 119 -19.98 -2.21 -12.34
C GLN A 119 -19.75 -1.26 -11.17
N SER A 120 -20.75 -0.47 -10.80
CA SER A 120 -20.70 0.44 -9.65
C SER A 120 -20.51 -0.33 -8.34
N LEU A 121 -21.12 -1.51 -8.20
CA LEU A 121 -20.95 -2.39 -7.05
C LEU A 121 -19.52 -2.93 -6.94
N TRP A 122 -18.96 -3.45 -8.04
CA TRP A 122 -17.55 -3.89 -8.08
C TRP A 122 -16.58 -2.75 -7.77
N GLN A 123 -16.86 -1.56 -8.31
CA GLN A 123 -16.05 -0.37 -8.04
C GLN A 123 -16.12 0.04 -6.56
N TYR A 124 -17.30 0.01 -5.94
CA TYR A 124 -17.46 0.32 -4.52
C TYR A 124 -16.80 -0.74 -3.62
N ALA A 125 -16.83 -2.01 -4.03
CA ALA A 125 -16.08 -3.07 -3.35
C ALA A 125 -14.57 -2.78 -3.42
N LEU A 126 -14.03 -2.42 -4.58
CA LEU A 126 -12.63 -2.02 -4.72
C LEU A 126 -12.32 -0.76 -3.90
N PHE A 127 -13.18 0.26 -3.94
CA PHE A 127 -13.04 1.50 -3.17
C PHE A 127 -12.87 1.21 -1.68
N SER A 128 -13.82 0.47 -1.11
CA SER A 128 -13.88 0.21 0.32
C SER A 128 -12.75 -0.73 0.77
N ALA A 129 -12.42 -1.76 -0.02
CA ALA A 129 -11.28 -2.63 0.25
C ALA A 129 -9.96 -1.86 0.17
N ALA A 130 -9.75 -1.05 -0.87
CA ALA A 130 -8.55 -0.24 -1.02
C ALA A 130 -8.41 0.82 0.09
N LEU A 131 -9.52 1.31 0.65
CA LEU A 131 -9.47 2.27 1.75
C LEU A 131 -9.17 1.59 3.10
N LEU A 132 -9.67 0.36 3.30
CA LEU A 132 -9.60 -0.33 4.60
C LEU A 132 -8.53 -1.42 4.69
N GLN A 133 -7.89 -1.82 3.58
CA GLN A 133 -6.81 -2.80 3.63
C GLN A 133 -5.66 -2.27 4.50
N GLY A 134 -5.24 -3.07 5.49
CA GLY A 134 -4.23 -2.66 6.46
C GLY A 134 -4.77 -2.00 7.72
N ILE A 135 -6.08 -1.76 7.85
CA ILE A 135 -6.66 -1.14 9.07
C ILE A 135 -6.40 -1.95 10.34
N GLY A 136 -6.16 -3.27 10.22
CA GLY A 136 -5.76 -4.14 11.32
C GLY A 136 -4.48 -3.70 12.04
N LYS A 137 -3.64 -2.88 11.38
CA LYS A 137 -2.45 -2.25 11.99
C LYS A 137 -2.80 -1.45 13.24
N LEU A 138 -3.98 -0.82 13.30
CA LEU A 138 -4.45 -0.07 14.48
C LEU A 138 -4.42 -0.90 15.77
N PHE A 139 -4.53 -2.22 15.67
CA PHE A 139 -4.49 -3.12 16.81
C PHE A 139 -3.11 -3.76 17.03
N ILE A 140 -2.37 -4.08 15.95
CA ILE A 140 -1.11 -4.82 16.02
C ILE A 140 0.10 -3.90 16.16
N ASP A 141 0.11 -2.81 15.40
CA ASP A 141 1.27 -1.94 15.22
C ASP A 141 1.23 -0.70 16.11
N TYR A 142 0.11 -0.43 16.78
CA TYR A 142 -0.05 0.73 17.65
C TYR A 142 -0.44 0.36 19.07
N ARG A 143 0.21 1.00 20.02
CA ARG A 143 -0.32 1.19 21.37
C ARG A 143 -0.68 2.65 21.54
N VAL A 144 -1.96 2.94 21.73
CA VAL A 144 -2.48 4.30 21.88
C VAL A 144 -3.07 4.49 23.28
N HIS A 145 -2.73 5.59 23.95
CA HIS A 145 -3.37 5.98 25.21
C HIS A 145 -4.13 7.29 25.03
N LEU A 146 -5.32 7.34 25.61
CA LEU A 146 -6.23 8.49 25.56
C LEU A 146 -6.07 9.33 26.82
N PHE A 147 -6.19 10.64 26.67
CA PHE A 147 -6.06 11.63 27.73
C PHE A 147 -7.22 12.63 27.70
N ASP A 148 -7.55 13.20 28.86
CA ASP A 148 -8.52 14.29 28.97
C ASP A 148 -7.90 15.65 28.60
N GLU A 149 -8.70 16.72 28.71
CA GLU A 149 -8.28 18.10 28.43
C GLU A 149 -7.12 18.60 29.31
N LYS A 150 -6.89 17.96 30.47
CA LYS A 150 -5.84 18.31 31.44
C LYS A 150 -4.60 17.43 31.31
N GLY A 151 -4.54 16.55 30.30
CA GLY A 151 -3.43 15.62 30.09
C GLY A 151 -3.41 14.46 31.10
N GLN A 152 -4.54 14.16 31.75
CA GLN A 152 -4.68 12.99 32.62
C GLN A 152 -5.00 11.74 31.80
N PRO A 153 -4.32 10.61 32.05
CA PRO A 153 -4.55 9.38 31.31
C PRO A 153 -5.93 8.81 31.63
N LEU A 154 -6.69 8.46 30.59
CA LEU A 154 -8.02 7.87 30.69
C LEU A 154 -7.96 6.35 30.55
N LYS A 155 -7.55 5.87 29.37
CA LYS A 155 -7.46 4.44 29.05
C LYS A 155 -6.50 4.19 27.89
N GLN A 156 -6.02 2.95 27.80
CA GLN A 156 -5.47 2.45 26.54
C GLN A 156 -6.62 2.23 25.56
N TRP A 157 -6.48 2.72 24.34
CA TRP A 157 -7.48 2.54 23.30
C TRP A 157 -7.44 1.11 22.75
N ASN A 158 -8.62 0.59 22.39
CA ASN A 158 -8.77 -0.67 21.68
C ASN A 158 -9.67 -0.44 20.47
N PRO A 159 -9.14 -0.48 19.22
CA PRO A 159 -9.93 -0.21 18.02
C PRO A 159 -11.09 -1.19 17.83
N LEU A 160 -11.01 -2.40 18.39
CA LEU A 160 -12.11 -3.35 18.30
C LEU A 160 -13.34 -2.90 19.11
N LEU A 161 -13.18 -2.01 20.08
CA LEU A 161 -14.26 -1.56 20.97
C LEU A 161 -14.86 -0.22 20.53
N ASP A 162 -14.04 0.79 20.23
CA ASP A 162 -14.51 2.13 19.86
C ASP A 162 -13.53 2.88 18.94
N SER A 163 -13.93 4.06 18.45
CA SER A 163 -13.07 4.99 17.71
C SER A 163 -12.24 5.86 18.67
N LEU A 164 -11.16 6.47 18.17
CA LEU A 164 -10.36 7.41 18.97
C LEU A 164 -11.17 8.61 19.44
N VAL A 165 -12.09 9.08 18.61
CA VAL A 165 -12.96 10.24 18.92
C VAL A 165 -14.05 9.93 19.95
N ALA A 166 -14.22 8.68 20.38
CA ALA A 166 -15.29 8.29 21.30
C ALA A 166 -15.02 8.74 22.75
N THR A 167 -13.75 8.89 23.14
CA THR A 167 -13.38 9.24 24.52
C THR A 167 -12.07 10.01 24.54
N GLY A 168 -12.00 11.04 25.38
CA GLY A 168 -10.81 11.87 25.54
C GLY A 168 -10.72 13.01 24.54
N SER A 169 -9.71 13.85 24.72
CA SER A 169 -9.45 15.03 23.89
C SER A 169 -8.07 14.98 23.24
N TYR A 170 -7.17 14.15 23.77
CA TYR A 170 -5.80 13.98 23.30
C TYR A 170 -5.39 12.51 23.35
N TYR A 171 -4.34 12.16 22.61
CA TYR A 171 -3.74 10.84 22.64
C TYR A 171 -2.22 10.88 22.48
N ASP A 172 -1.55 9.83 22.97
CA ASP A 172 -0.19 9.47 22.57
C ASP A 172 -0.20 8.12 21.84
N TYR A 173 0.89 7.81 21.13
CA TYR A 173 1.03 6.51 20.52
C TYR A 173 2.48 6.01 20.56
N GLU A 174 2.61 4.68 20.52
CA GLU A 174 3.87 3.96 20.40
C GLU A 174 3.72 2.94 19.27
N PHE A 175 4.70 2.91 18.35
CA PHE A 175 4.79 1.87 17.34
C PHE A 175 5.26 0.56 17.96
N LEU A 176 4.53 -0.51 17.66
CA LEU A 176 4.88 -1.88 17.99
C LEU A 176 5.44 -2.57 16.76
N LYS A 177 6.32 -3.55 16.96
CA LYS A 177 6.81 -4.41 15.88
C LYS A 177 5.69 -5.37 15.48
N GLU A 178 5.35 -5.42 14.18
CA GLU A 178 4.38 -6.40 13.67
C GLU A 178 4.82 -7.81 14.09
N SER A 179 3.99 -8.45 14.90
CA SER A 179 4.29 -9.76 15.48
C SER A 179 3.54 -10.90 14.79
N ASP A 180 2.38 -10.59 14.18
CA ASP A 180 1.49 -11.59 13.58
C ASP A 180 0.72 -11.00 12.39
N ILE A 181 1.25 -11.22 11.20
CA ILE A 181 0.68 -10.74 9.93
C ILE A 181 -0.67 -11.40 9.61
N GLU A 182 -0.87 -12.65 9.98
CA GLU A 182 -2.11 -13.39 9.71
C GLU A 182 -3.23 -12.93 10.63
N LEU A 183 -2.91 -12.58 11.88
CA LEU A 183 -3.86 -11.89 12.75
C LEU A 183 -4.19 -10.49 12.22
N ARG A 184 -3.21 -9.71 11.78
CA ARG A 184 -3.46 -8.39 11.17
C ARG A 184 -4.42 -8.46 9.98
N ARG A 185 -4.22 -9.43 9.08
CA ARG A 185 -5.11 -9.68 7.92
C ARG A 185 -6.54 -9.99 8.34
N ARG A 186 -6.73 -10.86 9.33
CA ARG A 186 -8.06 -11.17 9.88
C ARG A 186 -8.70 -9.97 10.59
N LEU A 187 -7.90 -9.14 11.26
CA LEU A 187 -8.37 -7.90 11.89
C LEU A 187 -8.81 -6.86 10.86
N ASN A 188 -8.24 -6.85 9.65
CA ASN A 188 -8.75 -6.00 8.56
C ASN A 188 -10.24 -6.28 8.31
N LEU A 189 -10.65 -7.56 8.27
CA LEU A 189 -12.04 -7.96 8.02
C LEU A 189 -12.98 -7.47 9.13
N LEU A 190 -12.60 -7.70 10.39
CA LEU A 190 -13.40 -7.31 11.55
C LEU A 190 -13.59 -5.80 11.65
N LEU A 191 -12.50 -5.05 11.50
CA LEU A 191 -12.56 -3.59 11.53
C LEU A 191 -13.26 -3.04 10.29
N ALA A 192 -13.05 -3.63 9.10
CA ALA A 192 -13.74 -3.18 7.91
C ALA A 192 -15.26 -3.27 8.06
N GLN A 193 -15.80 -4.40 8.53
CA GLN A 193 -17.23 -4.52 8.81
C GLN A 193 -17.72 -3.46 9.80
N LYS A 194 -16.94 -3.16 10.83
CA LYS A 194 -17.28 -2.14 11.84
C LYS A 194 -17.26 -0.71 11.28
N LEU A 195 -16.36 -0.40 10.35
CA LEU A 195 -16.20 0.93 9.77
C LEU A 195 -17.14 1.17 8.58
N MET A 196 -17.61 0.12 7.91
CA MET A 196 -18.48 0.24 6.75
C MET A 196 -19.84 0.85 7.09
N PRO A 197 -20.32 1.83 6.31
CA PRO A 197 -21.71 2.27 6.41
C PRO A 197 -22.66 1.08 6.17
N PRO A 198 -23.77 0.94 6.93
CA PRO A 198 -24.68 -0.21 6.79
C PRO A 198 -25.22 -0.39 5.37
N SER A 199 -25.57 0.71 4.69
CA SER A 199 -26.01 0.72 3.28
C SER A 199 -24.92 0.20 2.34
N GLY A 200 -23.67 0.63 2.54
CA GLY A 200 -22.53 0.18 1.75
C GLY A 200 -22.21 -1.29 1.94
N PHE A 201 -22.19 -1.79 3.19
CA PHE A 201 -21.95 -3.22 3.44
C PHE A 201 -23.11 -4.08 2.93
N SER A 202 -24.36 -3.66 3.13
CA SER A 202 -25.53 -4.37 2.58
C SER A 202 -25.48 -4.47 1.06
N TRP A 203 -24.96 -3.45 0.38
CA TRP A 203 -24.81 -3.46 -1.08
C TRP A 203 -23.78 -4.50 -1.54
N ILE A 204 -22.62 -4.57 -0.88
CA ILE A 204 -21.61 -5.62 -1.13
C ILE A 204 -22.17 -7.01 -0.83
N ALA A 205 -22.83 -7.18 0.31
CA ALA A 205 -23.36 -8.46 0.76
C ALA A 205 -24.53 -8.98 -0.10
N ALA A 206 -25.20 -8.12 -0.86
CA ALA A 206 -26.26 -8.51 -1.79
C ALA A 206 -25.76 -9.37 -2.96
N ASN A 207 -24.45 -9.33 -3.27
CA ASN A 207 -23.84 -10.16 -4.30
C ASN A 207 -22.73 -11.05 -3.71
N PRO A 208 -22.94 -12.37 -3.60
CA PRO A 208 -21.96 -13.29 -2.99
C PRO A 208 -20.60 -13.31 -3.68
N GLN A 209 -20.54 -13.10 -5.00
CA GLN A 209 -19.27 -13.08 -5.73
C GLN A 209 -18.47 -11.82 -5.39
N VAL A 210 -19.13 -10.67 -5.34
CA VAL A 210 -18.50 -9.40 -4.95
C VAL A 210 -18.02 -9.48 -3.50
N LEU A 211 -18.86 -10.00 -2.59
CA LEU A 211 -18.49 -10.21 -1.19
C LEU A 211 -17.26 -11.11 -1.07
N THR A 212 -17.19 -12.21 -1.82
CA THR A 212 -16.05 -13.14 -1.80
C THR A 212 -14.75 -12.44 -2.16
N VAL A 213 -14.75 -11.67 -3.25
CA VAL A 213 -13.55 -10.92 -3.69
C VAL A 213 -13.22 -9.78 -2.72
N TRP A 214 -14.22 -9.09 -2.18
CA TRP A 214 -14.01 -8.04 -1.17
C TRP A 214 -13.33 -8.58 0.09
N LEU A 215 -13.76 -9.74 0.58
CA LEU A 215 -13.12 -10.44 1.70
C LEU A 215 -11.69 -10.86 1.34
N ALA A 216 -11.47 -11.38 0.14
CA ALA A 216 -10.13 -11.76 -0.34
C ALA A 216 -9.17 -10.56 -0.39
N LEU A 217 -9.63 -9.41 -0.92
CA LEU A 217 -8.85 -8.17 -0.95
C LEU A 217 -8.43 -7.72 0.45
N LEU A 218 -9.37 -7.68 1.41
CA LEU A 218 -9.09 -7.24 2.78
C LEU A 218 -8.21 -8.22 3.56
N ASN A 219 -8.38 -9.52 3.33
CA ASN A 219 -7.55 -10.56 3.92
C ASN A 219 -6.18 -10.68 3.23
N GLU A 220 -5.93 -9.90 2.17
CA GLU A 220 -4.74 -9.97 1.33
C GLU A 220 -4.53 -11.36 0.71
N ASP A 221 -5.62 -12.08 0.47
CA ASP A 221 -5.65 -13.27 -0.37
C ASP A 221 -5.70 -12.82 -1.83
N LEU A 222 -4.51 -12.57 -2.35
CA LEU A 222 -4.33 -12.04 -3.70
C LEU A 222 -4.84 -13.01 -4.77
N LYS A 223 -4.76 -14.32 -4.53
CA LYS A 223 -5.28 -15.33 -5.43
C LYS A 223 -6.80 -15.28 -5.48
N GLY A 224 -7.46 -15.27 -4.32
CA GLY A 224 -8.91 -15.12 -4.22
C GLY A 224 -9.43 -13.80 -4.80
N ALA A 225 -8.60 -12.75 -4.80
CA ALA A 225 -8.96 -11.43 -5.32
C ALA A 225 -8.81 -11.27 -6.84
N GLY A 226 -8.05 -12.17 -7.51
CA GLY A 226 -7.84 -12.15 -8.96
C GLY A 226 -7.29 -10.81 -9.48
N THR A 227 -7.86 -10.33 -10.60
CA THR A 227 -7.43 -9.07 -11.25
C THR A 227 -7.48 -7.86 -10.30
N LEU A 228 -8.47 -7.79 -9.39
CA LEU A 228 -8.55 -6.69 -8.42
C LEU A 228 -7.40 -6.73 -7.40
N GLY A 229 -6.91 -7.92 -7.05
CA GLY A 229 -5.74 -8.08 -6.18
C GLY A 229 -4.47 -7.51 -6.83
N ALA A 230 -4.23 -7.85 -8.10
CA ALA A 230 -3.10 -7.30 -8.85
C ALA A 230 -3.19 -5.78 -9.04
N LEU A 231 -4.39 -5.28 -9.31
CA LEU A 231 -4.66 -3.86 -9.42
C LEU A 231 -4.38 -3.12 -8.10
N LEU A 232 -4.81 -3.65 -6.96
CA LEU A 232 -4.58 -3.02 -5.67
C LEU A 232 -3.10 -2.95 -5.29
N ILE A 233 -2.31 -3.99 -5.59
CA ILE A 233 -0.85 -3.96 -5.43
C ILE A 233 -0.23 -2.86 -6.30
N ARG A 234 -0.66 -2.77 -7.57
CA ARG A 234 -0.16 -1.74 -8.46
C ARG A 234 -0.54 -0.34 -7.98
N ALA A 235 -1.76 -0.16 -7.47
CA ALA A 235 -2.24 1.09 -6.91
C ALA A 235 -1.43 1.52 -5.68
N GLN A 236 -1.13 0.60 -4.77
CA GLN A 236 -0.24 0.85 -3.63
C GLN A 236 1.14 1.31 -4.08
N ALA A 237 1.73 0.62 -5.06
CA ALA A 237 3.03 0.99 -5.61
C ALA A 237 3.01 2.39 -6.22
N LEU A 238 1.96 2.76 -6.97
CA LEU A 238 1.82 4.11 -7.52
C LEU A 238 1.66 5.18 -6.42
N ALA A 239 0.90 4.90 -5.36
CA ALA A 239 0.71 5.81 -4.24
C ALA A 239 2.02 6.10 -3.50
N ILE A 240 2.82 5.06 -3.24
CA ILE A 240 4.14 5.19 -2.60
C ILE A 240 5.15 5.85 -3.54
N SER A 241 5.16 5.49 -4.83
CA SER A 241 6.06 6.09 -5.82
C SER A 241 5.86 7.60 -5.94
N ARG A 242 4.59 8.07 -5.95
CA ARG A 242 4.25 9.50 -5.91
C ARG A 242 4.75 10.17 -4.62
N TYR A 243 4.57 9.52 -3.47
CA TYR A 243 5.10 10.01 -2.20
C TYR A 243 6.64 10.14 -2.22
N PHE A 244 7.34 9.13 -2.73
CA PHE A 244 8.79 9.16 -2.90
C PHE A 244 9.25 10.27 -3.85
N ALA A 245 8.54 10.52 -4.94
CA ALA A 245 8.83 11.63 -5.83
C ALA A 245 8.69 12.99 -5.12
N GLU A 246 7.64 13.18 -4.33
CA GLU A 246 7.48 14.38 -3.50
C GLU A 246 8.59 14.52 -2.44
N PHE A 247 8.98 13.41 -1.81
CA PHE A 247 10.06 13.39 -0.82
C PHE A 247 11.38 13.86 -1.42
N ILE A 248 11.79 13.30 -2.56
CA ILE A 248 13.02 13.69 -3.26
C ILE A 248 12.96 15.17 -3.70
N ALA A 249 11.82 15.63 -4.19
CA ALA A 249 11.64 17.02 -4.59
C ALA A 249 11.82 18.01 -3.41
N ARG A 250 11.35 17.64 -2.21
CA ARG A 250 11.50 18.45 -0.99
C ARG A 250 12.91 18.40 -0.42
N SER A 251 13.57 17.24 -0.48
CA SER A 251 14.92 17.03 0.08
C SER A 251 16.04 17.72 -0.73
N GLY A 252 15.72 18.35 -1.86
CA GLY A 252 16.69 19.11 -2.67
C GLY A 252 17.69 18.25 -3.44
N MET A 253 17.51 16.93 -3.46
CA MET A 253 18.40 15.96 -4.15
C MET A 253 17.92 15.61 -5.58
N GLY A 254 16.90 16.30 -6.10
CA GLY A 254 16.47 16.12 -7.49
C GLY A 254 17.60 16.43 -8.50
N ARG A 255 17.81 15.54 -9.47
CA ARG A 255 18.76 15.71 -10.59
C ARG A 255 18.52 17.07 -11.27
N GLY A 256 19.40 18.04 -11.00
CA GLY A 256 19.37 19.36 -11.65
C GLY A 256 19.45 20.58 -10.71
N SER A 257 19.64 20.43 -9.40
CA SER A 257 19.92 21.58 -8.53
C SER A 257 21.32 22.15 -8.80
N VAL A 258 21.37 23.05 -9.78
CA VAL A 258 22.46 23.98 -10.02
C VAL A 258 22.78 24.69 -8.71
N LEU A 259 24.05 24.62 -8.31
CA LEU A 259 24.63 25.43 -7.24
C LEU A 259 24.10 26.87 -7.29
N GLY A 260 23.43 27.29 -6.22
CA GLY A 260 23.21 28.70 -5.93
C GLY A 260 21.83 29.24 -6.32
N ARG A 261 20.84 29.02 -5.45
CA ARG A 261 19.85 30.05 -5.09
C ARG A 261 19.22 29.70 -3.75
N THR A 262 19.74 30.36 -2.70
CA THR A 262 19.08 30.52 -1.41
C THR A 262 17.73 31.19 -1.63
N GLY A 263 16.68 30.39 -1.77
CA GLY A 263 15.30 30.85 -1.66
C GLY A 263 14.96 30.99 -0.18
N THR A 264 14.82 32.23 0.28
CA THR A 264 14.28 32.57 1.60
C THR A 264 12.79 32.27 1.64
N PHE A 265 12.43 31.01 1.86
CA PHE A 265 11.15 30.62 2.46
C PHE A 265 11.28 29.19 3.00
N SER A 266 10.92 29.01 4.27
CA SER A 266 11.00 27.78 5.08
C SER A 266 10.87 26.45 4.31
N GLY A 267 11.99 25.74 4.18
CA GLY A 267 12.07 24.38 3.64
C GLY A 267 13.46 23.84 3.96
N GLY A 268 13.58 23.15 5.09
CA GLY A 268 14.85 22.74 5.68
C GLY A 268 15.72 21.90 4.75
N LEU A 269 17.04 21.98 4.97
CA LEU A 269 17.96 20.92 4.56
C LEU A 269 17.41 19.56 5.06
N PRO A 270 17.79 18.40 4.49
CA PRO A 270 17.57 17.13 5.17
C PRO A 270 18.26 17.19 6.54
N GLU A 271 17.48 17.48 7.60
CA GLU A 271 17.99 17.81 8.94
C GLU A 271 18.47 16.55 9.68
N HIS A 272 18.15 15.35 9.15
CA HIS A 272 18.54 14.07 9.75
C HIS A 272 19.32 13.18 8.78
N VAL A 273 20.36 12.50 9.29
CA VAL A 273 21.19 11.52 8.55
C VAL A 273 20.32 10.43 7.89
N ASN A 274 19.18 10.12 8.52
CA ASN A 274 18.20 9.15 8.05
C ASN A 274 17.54 9.57 6.73
N ASP A 275 17.28 10.87 6.51
CA ASP A 275 16.59 11.35 5.29
C ASP A 275 17.48 11.19 4.05
N LYS A 276 18.79 11.39 4.21
CA LYS A 276 19.77 11.15 3.15
C LYS A 276 19.88 9.66 2.83
N GLU A 277 19.92 8.81 3.86
CA GLU A 277 19.95 7.35 3.68
C GLU A 277 18.68 6.85 2.97
N GLN A 278 17.51 7.37 3.34
CA GLN A 278 16.25 7.10 2.64
C GLN A 278 16.25 7.59 1.19
N ALA A 279 16.73 8.83 0.94
CA ALA A 279 16.79 9.38 -0.41
C ALA A 279 17.61 8.49 -1.36
N ILE A 280 18.77 8.00 -0.90
CA ILE A 280 19.61 7.06 -1.66
C ILE A 280 18.85 5.75 -1.94
N GLY A 281 18.14 5.21 -0.93
CA GLY A 281 17.32 4.01 -1.12
C GLY A 281 16.21 4.21 -2.15
N ILE A 282 15.58 5.38 -2.16
CA ILE A 282 14.52 5.75 -3.12
C ILE A 282 15.10 5.87 -4.52
N GLU A 283 16.26 6.52 -4.68
CA GLU A 283 16.98 6.62 -5.95
C GLU A 283 17.30 5.25 -6.53
N LEU A 284 17.73 4.29 -5.70
CA LEU A 284 17.95 2.91 -6.15
C LEU A 284 16.68 2.28 -6.72
N VAL A 285 15.54 2.44 -6.06
CA VAL A 285 14.25 1.88 -6.52
C VAL A 285 13.82 2.51 -7.85
N GLN A 286 13.96 3.83 -7.98
CA GLN A 286 13.66 4.56 -9.22
C GLN A 286 14.61 4.17 -10.36
N TRP A 287 15.91 4.00 -10.07
CA TRP A 287 16.88 3.50 -11.02
C TRP A 287 16.53 2.09 -11.48
N LEU A 288 16.18 1.19 -10.56
CA LEU A 288 15.79 -0.19 -10.89
C LEU A 288 14.58 -0.21 -11.83
N MET A 289 13.59 0.65 -11.59
CA MET A 289 12.46 0.81 -12.50
C MET A 289 12.90 1.24 -13.90
N SER A 290 13.78 2.24 -14.00
CA SER A 290 14.31 2.71 -15.29
C SER A 290 15.16 1.64 -15.99
N ALA A 291 15.94 0.86 -15.23
CA ALA A 291 16.76 -0.22 -15.76
C ALA A 291 15.91 -1.37 -16.32
N LEU A 292 14.80 -1.70 -15.65
CA LEU A 292 13.80 -2.66 -16.13
C LEU A 292 13.09 -2.15 -17.40
N GLU A 293 12.72 -0.87 -17.42
CA GLU A 293 12.05 -0.25 -18.58
C GLU A 293 12.94 -0.25 -19.83
N LYS A 294 14.23 0.06 -19.65
CA LYS A 294 15.24 0.02 -20.73
C LYS A 294 15.64 -1.42 -21.11
N GLY A 295 15.21 -2.42 -20.34
CA GLY A 295 15.60 -3.82 -20.52
C GLY A 295 17.07 -4.10 -20.24
N LEU A 296 17.74 -3.26 -19.44
CA LEU A 296 19.10 -3.48 -18.95
C LEU A 296 19.14 -4.62 -17.92
N ILE A 297 18.06 -4.73 -17.14
CA ILE A 297 17.82 -5.83 -16.21
C ILE A 297 16.59 -6.60 -16.70
N VAL A 298 16.68 -7.92 -16.68
CA VAL A 298 15.59 -8.83 -17.02
C VAL A 298 15.18 -9.57 -15.75
N ILE A 299 13.88 -9.63 -15.48
CA ILE A 299 13.34 -10.29 -14.28
C ILE A 299 13.51 -11.81 -14.42
N ASN A 300 13.68 -12.49 -13.29
CA ASN A 300 13.86 -13.95 -13.20
C ASN A 300 15.20 -14.43 -13.79
N LYS A 301 16.19 -13.54 -13.83
CA LYS A 301 17.59 -13.84 -14.17
C LYS A 301 18.49 -12.96 -13.31
N ALA A 302 19.63 -13.49 -12.88
CA ALA A 302 20.60 -12.69 -12.14
C ALA A 302 20.90 -11.41 -12.96
N PRO A 303 20.83 -10.22 -12.33
CA PRO A 303 20.89 -10.00 -10.89
C PRO A 303 19.55 -9.82 -10.14
N LEU A 304 18.40 -10.02 -10.80
CA LEU A 304 17.06 -9.87 -10.20
C LEU A 304 16.23 -11.14 -10.34
N LEU A 305 16.19 -11.95 -9.29
CA LEU A 305 15.51 -13.25 -9.29
C LEU A 305 14.10 -13.13 -8.74
N MET A 306 13.15 -13.83 -9.35
CA MET A 306 11.77 -13.87 -8.89
C MET A 306 11.59 -14.98 -7.85
N VAL A 307 10.90 -14.67 -6.75
CA VAL A 307 10.58 -15.62 -5.69
C VAL A 307 9.13 -15.42 -5.23
N PRO A 308 8.51 -16.40 -4.55
CA PRO A 308 7.22 -16.18 -3.92
C PRO A 308 7.25 -14.96 -3.00
N GLY A 309 6.38 -13.98 -3.26
CA GLY A 309 6.26 -12.76 -2.46
C GLY A 309 7.20 -11.61 -2.84
N GLY A 310 8.03 -11.72 -3.88
CA GLY A 310 8.79 -10.58 -4.39
C GLY A 310 10.01 -10.91 -5.23
N PHE A 311 11.00 -10.03 -5.20
CA PHE A 311 12.27 -10.20 -5.92
C PHE A 311 13.45 -10.32 -4.98
N VAL A 312 14.33 -11.30 -5.22
CA VAL A 312 15.65 -11.33 -4.60
C VAL A 312 16.57 -10.42 -5.41
N MET A 313 17.07 -9.37 -4.75
CA MET A 313 18.08 -8.48 -5.32
C MET A 313 19.47 -9.00 -4.96
N CYS A 314 20.17 -9.56 -5.95
CA CYS A 314 21.54 -10.02 -5.76
C CYS A 314 22.50 -8.81 -5.57
N PRO A 315 23.68 -8.99 -4.94
CA PRO A 315 24.65 -7.92 -4.70
C PRO A 315 24.99 -7.08 -5.95
N GLU A 316 24.97 -7.71 -7.12
CA GLU A 316 25.26 -7.09 -8.41
C GLU A 316 24.27 -5.95 -8.74
N ILE A 317 23.04 -5.97 -8.25
CA ILE A 317 22.09 -4.85 -8.39
C ILE A 317 22.69 -3.56 -7.83
N TYR A 318 23.22 -3.63 -6.61
CA TYR A 318 23.80 -2.47 -5.93
C TYR A 318 25.13 -2.04 -6.56
N GLN A 319 25.91 -3.01 -7.07
CA GLN A 319 27.15 -2.72 -7.78
C GLN A 319 26.91 -2.03 -9.12
N LEU A 320 25.89 -2.48 -9.88
CA LEU A 320 25.48 -1.84 -11.13
C LEU A 320 24.99 -0.41 -10.89
N PHE A 321 24.20 -0.18 -9.84
CA PHE A 321 23.79 1.17 -9.45
C PHE A 321 24.99 2.08 -9.17
N VAL A 322 25.94 1.64 -8.33
CA VAL A 322 27.18 2.39 -8.04
C VAL A 322 27.99 2.68 -9.30
N ARG A 323 28.03 1.77 -10.27
CA ARG A 323 28.73 1.98 -11.54
C ARG A 323 28.12 3.10 -12.38
N GLU A 324 26.80 3.27 -12.35
CA GLU A 324 26.10 4.36 -13.05
C GLU A 324 26.03 5.66 -12.25
N HIS A 325 26.36 5.60 -10.95
CA HIS A 325 26.31 6.70 -9.99
C HIS A 325 27.63 6.81 -9.22
N PRO A 326 28.71 7.31 -9.86
CA PRO A 326 30.07 7.33 -9.29
C PRO A 326 30.22 8.22 -8.05
N GLU A 327 29.23 9.06 -7.73
CA GLU A 327 29.12 9.77 -6.45
C GLU A 327 29.06 8.81 -5.25
N TYR A 328 28.53 7.60 -5.44
CA TYR A 328 28.49 6.55 -4.43
C TYR A 328 29.70 5.61 -4.61
N LYS A 329 30.46 5.36 -3.54
CA LYS A 329 31.69 4.53 -3.61
C LYS A 329 31.55 3.14 -3.00
N ASN A 330 30.44 2.88 -2.30
CA ASN A 330 30.26 1.69 -1.47
C ASN A 330 28.86 1.11 -1.71
N TRP A 331 28.79 -0.05 -2.37
CA TRP A 331 27.51 -0.70 -2.68
C TRP A 331 26.79 -1.24 -1.43
N GLN A 332 27.53 -1.60 -0.37
CA GLN A 332 26.93 -2.00 0.90
C GLN A 332 26.20 -0.83 1.59
N ALA A 333 26.68 0.41 1.39
CA ALA A 333 25.97 1.60 1.87
C ALA A 333 24.65 1.79 1.11
N ILE A 334 24.61 1.51 -0.19
CA ILE A 334 23.39 1.54 -1.00
C ILE A 334 22.41 0.46 -0.57
N GLN A 335 22.92 -0.75 -0.30
CA GLN A 335 22.12 -1.83 0.25
C GLN A 335 21.51 -1.41 1.59
N LYS A 336 22.30 -0.86 2.52
CA LYS A 336 21.81 -0.36 3.80
C LYS A 336 20.75 0.75 3.64
N ALA A 337 20.97 1.67 2.71
CA ALA A 337 20.02 2.71 2.34
C ALA A 337 18.68 2.12 1.86
N PHE A 338 18.70 1.11 1.00
CA PHE A 338 17.48 0.38 0.61
C PHE A 338 16.81 -0.31 1.79
N LEU A 339 17.58 -0.97 2.67
CA LEU A 339 17.04 -1.65 3.84
C LEU A 339 16.36 -0.66 4.80
N SER A 340 16.86 0.58 4.89
CA SER A 340 16.26 1.63 5.73
C SER A 340 14.82 1.98 5.32
N LEU A 341 14.43 1.73 4.07
CA LEU A 341 13.06 1.95 3.59
C LEU A 341 12.07 0.92 4.12
N GLY A 342 12.50 -0.20 4.70
CA GLY A 342 11.61 -1.23 5.22
C GLY A 342 10.74 -1.94 4.16
N LEU A 343 11.10 -1.83 2.88
CA LEU A 343 10.35 -2.42 1.74
C LEU A 343 10.66 -3.90 1.50
N HIS A 344 11.36 -4.55 2.44
CA HIS A 344 11.97 -5.87 2.24
C HIS A 344 11.67 -6.80 3.41
N ARG A 345 11.83 -8.11 3.15
CA ARG A 345 11.94 -9.14 4.20
C ARG A 345 13.31 -9.79 4.13
N VAL A 346 13.84 -10.09 5.31
CA VAL A 346 15.07 -10.86 5.45
C VAL A 346 14.67 -12.28 5.83
N TYR A 347 14.92 -13.24 4.94
CA TYR A 347 14.79 -14.65 5.28
C TYR A 347 16.11 -15.13 5.87
N ALA A 348 16.07 -15.54 7.14
CA ALA A 348 17.06 -16.45 7.69
C ALA A 348 16.63 -17.86 7.31
N GLU A 349 17.39 -18.57 6.48
CA GLU A 349 17.10 -19.99 6.28
C GLU A 349 17.26 -20.73 7.62
N SER A 350 16.25 -21.52 7.99
CA SER A 350 16.43 -22.53 9.02
C SER A 350 17.51 -23.51 8.54
N PRO A 351 18.46 -23.93 9.39
CA PRO A 351 19.62 -24.76 9.01
C PRO A 351 19.27 -26.20 8.57
N SER A 352 18.04 -26.48 8.13
CA SER A 352 17.54 -27.80 7.76
C SER A 352 17.47 -28.07 6.25
N ALA A 353 17.92 -27.15 5.39
CA ALA A 353 18.13 -27.43 3.97
C ALA A 353 19.59 -27.84 3.74
N GLN A 354 19.83 -29.15 3.64
CA GLN A 354 21.10 -29.70 3.14
C GLN A 354 21.23 -29.36 1.65
N SER A 355 21.70 -28.15 1.35
CA SER A 355 22.36 -27.86 0.08
C SER A 355 23.80 -27.46 0.40
N SER A 356 24.71 -28.34 0.01
CA SER A 356 26.14 -28.11 0.03
C SER A 356 26.49 -27.04 -1.00
N ASN A 357 26.48 -25.78 -0.59
CA ASN A 357 27.35 -24.72 -1.11
C ASN A 357 27.30 -23.56 -0.10
N GLN A 358 28.47 -23.02 0.22
CA GLN A 358 28.69 -22.02 1.27
C GLN A 358 28.13 -20.61 0.90
N ASP A 359 26.85 -20.49 0.57
CA ASP A 359 26.17 -19.20 0.45
C ASP A 359 25.04 -19.10 1.46
N SER A 360 25.41 -19.11 2.75
CA SER A 360 24.54 -18.70 3.86
C SER A 360 24.36 -17.17 3.87
N LEU A 361 23.90 -16.61 2.75
CA LEU A 361 23.60 -15.19 2.59
C LEU A 361 22.12 -14.96 2.91
N ASN A 362 21.85 -14.14 3.92
CA ASN A 362 20.53 -13.55 4.17
C ASN A 362 19.96 -13.03 2.84
N ARG A 363 18.94 -13.71 2.29
CA ARG A 363 18.33 -13.30 1.02
C ARG A 363 17.39 -12.14 1.31
N ILE A 364 17.77 -10.96 0.84
CA ILE A 364 16.92 -9.76 0.89
C ILE A 364 15.88 -9.90 -0.21
N VAL A 365 14.63 -10.08 0.20
CA VAL A 365 13.48 -10.13 -0.71
C VAL A 365 12.82 -8.77 -0.69
N PHE A 366 12.82 -8.08 -1.83
CA PHE A 366 12.06 -6.87 -2.07
C PHE A 366 10.57 -7.24 -2.16
N THR A 367 9.82 -7.02 -1.08
CA THR A 367 8.41 -7.42 -0.99
C THR A 367 7.48 -6.39 -1.61
N GLU A 368 7.85 -5.10 -1.58
CA GLU A 368 7.12 -4.05 -2.31
C GLU A 368 7.64 -3.91 -3.75
N TYR A 369 7.95 -5.03 -4.40
CA TYR A 369 8.60 -5.11 -5.72
C TYR A 369 7.84 -4.35 -6.83
N ALA A 370 6.53 -4.21 -6.70
CA ALA A 370 5.69 -3.47 -7.63
C ALA A 370 6.09 -1.99 -7.77
N LEU A 371 6.82 -1.43 -6.80
CA LEU A 371 7.40 -0.08 -6.86
C LEU A 371 8.46 0.07 -7.94
N ALA A 372 9.19 -1.01 -8.25
CA ALA A 372 10.20 -1.00 -9.30
C ALA A 372 9.64 -1.41 -10.66
N LEU A 373 8.35 -1.75 -10.79
CA LEU A 373 7.81 -2.17 -12.07
C LEU A 373 7.42 -0.96 -12.95
N PRO A 374 8.01 -0.80 -14.15
CA PRO A 374 7.51 0.12 -15.17
C PRO A 374 6.19 -0.39 -15.78
N ALA A 375 5.67 0.25 -16.84
CA ALA A 375 4.42 -0.19 -17.48
C ALA A 375 4.53 -1.60 -18.11
N SER A 376 5.69 -1.93 -18.69
CA SER A 376 5.99 -3.22 -19.28
C SER A 376 7.40 -3.69 -18.93
N VAL A 377 7.57 -5.00 -18.73
CA VAL A 377 8.81 -5.61 -18.28
C VAL A 377 9.15 -6.85 -19.08
N LYS A 378 10.44 -7.17 -19.13
CA LYS A 378 10.99 -8.39 -19.71
C LYS A 378 11.24 -9.42 -18.61
N VAL A 379 10.72 -10.62 -18.79
CA VAL A 379 10.84 -11.75 -17.87
C VAL A 379 11.50 -12.91 -18.59
N TYR A 380 12.59 -13.41 -18.01
CA TYR A 380 13.33 -14.56 -18.52
C TYR A 380 12.65 -15.87 -18.14
N GLN A 381 12.52 -16.77 -19.12
CA GLN A 381 11.95 -18.10 -19.00
C GLN A 381 13.05 -19.14 -19.01
N ALA A 382 13.30 -19.79 -17.87
CA ALA A 382 14.36 -20.77 -17.73
C ALA A 382 14.11 -22.04 -18.55
N ASN A 383 12.84 -22.40 -18.79
CA ASN A 383 12.45 -23.61 -19.52
C ASN A 383 12.66 -23.51 -21.05
N THR A 384 12.48 -22.32 -21.62
CA THR A 384 12.52 -22.07 -23.07
C THR A 384 13.75 -21.26 -23.49
N ASP A 385 14.59 -20.89 -22.52
CA ASP A 385 15.73 -19.97 -22.70
C ASP A 385 15.34 -18.73 -23.51
N SER A 386 14.17 -18.16 -23.18
CA SER A 386 13.56 -17.07 -23.92
C SER A 386 13.18 -15.91 -23.00
N VAL A 387 12.95 -14.74 -23.59
CA VAL A 387 12.53 -13.55 -22.86
C VAL A 387 11.14 -13.17 -23.34
N GLN A 388 10.17 -13.20 -22.42
CA GLN A 388 8.80 -12.75 -22.67
C GLN A 388 8.63 -11.32 -22.17
N THR A 389 7.86 -10.51 -22.90
CA THR A 389 7.44 -9.18 -22.45
C THR A 389 6.00 -9.24 -21.96
N CYS A 390 5.70 -8.64 -20.81
CA CYS A 390 4.35 -8.49 -20.27
C CYS A 390 4.16 -7.12 -19.62
N SER A 391 2.92 -6.78 -19.29
CA SER A 391 2.62 -5.62 -18.46
C SER A 391 2.97 -5.87 -16.98
N ALA A 392 3.15 -4.80 -16.21
CA ALA A 392 3.33 -4.94 -14.76
C ALA A 392 2.15 -5.64 -14.07
N LEU A 393 0.91 -5.41 -14.52
CA LEU A 393 -0.27 -6.03 -13.92
C LEU A 393 -0.34 -7.54 -14.21
N GLU A 394 0.00 -7.98 -15.42
CA GLU A 394 0.10 -9.41 -15.73
C GLU A 394 1.20 -10.10 -14.93
N LEU A 395 2.34 -9.42 -14.72
CA LEU A 395 3.40 -9.94 -13.85
C LEU A 395 2.93 -10.06 -12.39
N ILE A 396 2.33 -9.00 -11.85
CA ILE A 396 1.80 -9.03 -10.48
C ILE A 396 0.74 -10.13 -10.35
N HIS A 397 -0.18 -10.26 -11.31
CA HIS A 397 -1.22 -11.28 -11.26
C HIS A 397 -0.67 -12.70 -11.33
N SER A 398 0.24 -12.97 -12.26
CA SER A 398 0.89 -14.28 -12.38
C SER A 398 1.75 -14.67 -11.16
N MET A 399 2.35 -13.69 -10.48
CA MET A 399 3.08 -13.93 -9.24
C MET A 399 2.19 -14.44 -8.09
N GLN A 400 0.88 -14.24 -8.18
CA GLN A 400 -0.10 -14.66 -7.16
C GLN A 400 -0.57 -16.10 -7.37
N GLU A 401 -0.68 -16.54 -8.62
CA GLU A 401 -1.21 -17.87 -9.00
C GLU A 401 -0.18 -19.00 -8.82
N HIS A 402 1.11 -18.67 -8.89
CA HIS A 402 2.16 -19.63 -9.21
C HIS A 402 3.30 -19.73 -8.18
N SER A 403 3.02 -19.57 -6.89
CA SER A 403 4.06 -19.67 -5.83
C SER A 403 4.88 -20.96 -5.88
N SER A 404 4.29 -22.10 -6.24
CA SER A 404 5.00 -23.38 -6.44
C SER A 404 5.72 -23.50 -7.79
N ILE A 405 5.20 -22.84 -8.83
CA ILE A 405 5.64 -22.95 -10.22
C ILE A 405 6.82 -21.99 -10.49
N ILE A 406 6.83 -20.81 -9.85
CA ILE A 406 7.98 -19.89 -9.80
C ILE A 406 9.22 -20.59 -9.21
N ALA A 407 9.03 -21.42 -8.18
CA ALA A 407 10.12 -22.20 -7.58
C ALA A 407 10.72 -23.24 -8.54
N GLN A 408 9.99 -23.63 -9.59
CA GLN A 408 10.43 -24.57 -10.63
C GLN A 408 10.93 -23.87 -11.90
N GLY A 409 11.07 -22.54 -11.89
CA GLY A 409 11.53 -21.76 -13.05
C GLY A 409 10.53 -21.70 -14.21
N GLN A 410 9.28 -22.11 -13.95
CA GLN A 410 8.18 -22.04 -14.90
C GLN A 410 7.40 -20.76 -14.59
N TRP A 411 7.15 -19.92 -15.59
CA TRP A 411 6.28 -18.76 -15.42
C TRP A 411 5.54 -18.51 -16.73
N ALA A 412 4.28 -18.12 -16.63
CA ALA A 412 3.51 -17.63 -17.76
C ALA A 412 2.69 -16.42 -17.29
N ALA A 413 2.62 -15.39 -18.14
CA ALA A 413 1.72 -14.27 -17.90
C ALA A 413 0.28 -14.79 -17.84
N ALA A 414 -0.39 -14.56 -16.70
CA ALA A 414 -1.79 -14.89 -16.54
C ALA A 414 -2.64 -13.78 -17.16
N PRO A 415 -3.65 -14.11 -17.98
CA PRO A 415 -4.50 -13.10 -18.61
C PRO A 415 -5.30 -12.34 -17.56
N LEU A 416 -5.39 -11.02 -17.73
CA LEU A 416 -6.24 -10.19 -16.89
C LEU A 416 -7.68 -10.23 -17.41
N HIS A 417 -8.64 -10.12 -16.47
CA HIS A 417 -10.05 -10.10 -16.80
C HIS A 417 -10.56 -8.66 -16.83
N GLN A 418 -11.52 -8.38 -17.72
CA GLN A 418 -12.27 -7.14 -17.78
C GLN A 418 -13.70 -7.37 -17.30
N LEU A 419 -14.31 -6.32 -16.75
CA LEU A 419 -15.62 -6.33 -16.16
C LEU A 419 -16.69 -5.89 -17.17
N THR A 420 -17.62 -6.79 -17.48
CA THR A 420 -18.77 -6.50 -18.33
C THR A 420 -19.81 -5.64 -17.63
N VAL A 421 -20.74 -5.07 -18.41
CA VAL A 421 -21.91 -4.33 -17.92
C VAL A 421 -22.79 -5.19 -17.01
N THR A 422 -22.82 -6.51 -17.22
CA THR A 422 -23.56 -7.49 -16.40
C THR A 422 -22.82 -7.90 -15.12
N GLY A 423 -21.65 -7.31 -14.83
CA GLY A 423 -20.88 -7.61 -13.63
C GLY A 423 -20.05 -8.89 -13.69
N GLN A 424 -19.82 -9.45 -14.89
CA GLN A 424 -19.03 -10.66 -15.09
C GLN A 424 -17.59 -10.32 -15.49
N TRP A 425 -16.63 -11.05 -14.92
CA TRP A 425 -15.22 -10.96 -15.29
C TRP A 425 -14.92 -11.89 -16.46
N GLN A 426 -14.40 -11.37 -17.57
CA GLN A 426 -14.08 -12.13 -18.78
C GLN A 426 -12.68 -11.79 -19.28
N ILE A 427 -11.99 -12.74 -19.94
CA ILE A 427 -10.66 -12.49 -20.51
C ILE A 427 -10.78 -11.43 -21.61
N ALA A 428 -9.92 -10.41 -21.56
CA ALA A 428 -9.88 -9.36 -22.58
C ALA A 428 -9.68 -9.98 -23.98
N SER A 429 -10.64 -9.77 -24.90
CA SER A 429 -10.52 -10.26 -26.27
C SER A 429 -9.62 -9.34 -27.10
N SER A 430 -8.69 -9.91 -27.87
CA SER A 430 -7.61 -9.20 -28.56
C SER A 430 -8.01 -8.44 -29.85
N LYS A 431 -9.28 -8.04 -30.02
CA LYS A 431 -9.71 -7.22 -31.19
C LYS A 431 -10.77 -6.17 -30.85
N PRO A 432 -10.77 -5.02 -31.55
CA PRO A 432 -11.41 -3.80 -31.08
C PRO A 432 -12.84 -3.64 -31.62
N SER A 433 -13.78 -3.36 -30.72
CA SER A 433 -14.97 -2.56 -31.05
C SER A 433 -15.49 -1.73 -29.88
N VAL A 434 -14.91 -1.88 -28.68
CA VAL A 434 -15.21 -1.05 -27.52
C VAL A 434 -13.86 -0.61 -26.95
N ALA A 435 -13.54 0.67 -27.10
CA ALA A 435 -12.30 1.21 -26.54
C ALA A 435 -12.35 1.14 -25.00
N PRO A 436 -11.38 0.49 -24.34
CA PRO A 436 -11.25 0.61 -22.89
C PRO A 436 -10.96 2.07 -22.51
N GLY A 437 -11.65 2.58 -21.47
CA GLY A 437 -11.27 3.84 -20.81
C GLY A 437 -11.74 5.16 -21.43
N ALA A 438 -12.82 5.21 -22.22
CA ALA A 438 -13.27 6.47 -22.85
C ALA A 438 -14.04 7.45 -21.93
N LEU A 439 -14.18 7.17 -20.62
CA LEU A 439 -15.03 8.00 -19.74
C LEU A 439 -14.35 9.31 -19.27
N TYR A 440 -13.02 9.41 -19.28
CA TYR A 440 -12.33 10.50 -18.57
C TYR A 440 -11.10 11.14 -19.26
N ARG A 441 -10.92 11.01 -20.58
CA ARG A 441 -9.99 11.91 -21.31
C ARG A 441 -10.70 13.24 -21.60
N GLY A 442 -10.66 14.17 -20.64
CA GLY A 442 -11.16 15.54 -20.76
C GLY A 442 -10.34 16.46 -19.88
#